data_AF-A0A8I1FQN8-F1
#
_entry.id   AF-A0A8I1FQN8-F1
#
_cell.length_a   1.000
_cell.length_b   1.000
_cell.length_c   1.000
_cell.angle_alpha   90.00
_cell.angle_beta   90.00
_cell.angle_gamma   90.00
#
_symmetry.space_group_name_H-M   'P 1'
#
loop_
_entity.id
_entity.type
_entity.pdbx_description
1 polymer ?
#
loop_
_entity_poly.entity_id
_entity_poly.type
_entity_poly.pdbx_seq_one_letter_code
_entity_poly.pdbx_strand_id
1 'polypeptide(L)' 'MSKRPNKAKSIVAQPLFRSRQERPAKGKGSYRREAFQSRDREAFYFLAA' A
#
# COMPACT_ATOMS: atom_id res chain seq x y z
N MET A 1 -33.41 9.21 -29.10
CA MET A 1 -32.72 9.97 -28.03
C MET A 1 -31.54 9.16 -27.53
N SER A 2 -30.29 9.57 -27.78
CA SER A 2 -29.13 8.88 -27.23
C SER A 2 -29.08 9.12 -25.72
N LYS A 3 -28.97 8.03 -24.95
CA LYS A 3 -28.85 8.10 -23.49
C LYS A 3 -27.53 8.79 -23.18
N ARG A 4 -27.57 9.96 -22.54
CA ARG A 4 -26.34 10.59 -22.02
C ARG A 4 -25.64 9.60 -21.07
N PRO A 5 -24.34 9.34 -21.24
CA PRO A 5 -23.63 8.41 -20.37
C PRO A 5 -23.68 8.90 -18.93
N ASN A 6 -23.88 7.96 -18.01
CA ASN A 6 -24.03 8.27 -16.58
C ASN A 6 -22.71 8.86 -16.05
N LYS A 7 -22.75 10.13 -15.64
CA LYS A 7 -21.59 10.88 -15.16
C LYS A 7 -20.89 10.19 -13.98
N ALA A 8 -21.64 9.58 -13.07
CA ALA A 8 -21.06 8.86 -11.93
C ALA A 8 -20.22 7.66 -12.38
N LYS A 9 -20.72 6.88 -13.35
CA LYS A 9 -19.96 5.75 -13.92
C LYS A 9 -18.71 6.22 -14.65
N SER A 10 -18.78 7.38 -15.31
CA SER A 10 -17.61 7.98 -15.95
C SER A 10 -16.55 8.42 -14.95
N ILE A 11 -16.95 8.90 -13.76
CA ILE A 11 -16.03 9.32 -12.69
C ILE A 11 -15.35 8.09 -12.08
N VAL A 12 -16.09 7.04 -11.76
CA VAL A 12 -15.54 5.80 -11.17
C VAL A 12 -14.50 5.13 -12.08
N ALA A 13 -14.64 5.26 -13.40
CA ALA A 13 -13.68 4.74 -14.37
C ALA A 13 -12.39 5.57 -14.49
N GLN A 14 -12.32 6.76 -13.87
CA GLN A 14 -11.11 7.59 -13.90
C GLN A 14 -9.99 6.96 -13.05
N PRO A 15 -8.71 7.14 -13.42
CA PRO A 15 -7.57 6.65 -12.64
C PRO A 15 -7.55 7.12 -11.18
N LEU A 16 -8.20 8.26 -10.91
CA LEU A 16 -8.36 8.82 -9.57
C LEU A 16 -9.00 7.81 -8.60
N PHE A 17 -9.97 7.02 -9.07
CA PHE A 17 -10.72 6.03 -8.29
C PHE A 17 -10.26 4.59 -8.54
N ARG A 18 -9.03 4.39 -9.05
CA ARG A 18 -8.48 3.03 -9.22
C ARG A 18 -8.32 2.33 -7.86
N SER A 19 -8.47 1.01 -7.87
CA SER A 19 -8.15 0.19 -6.70
C SER A 19 -6.69 0.39 -6.26
N ARG A 20 -6.47 0.46 -4.95
CA ARG A 20 -5.14 0.59 -4.34
C ARG A 20 -4.89 -0.64 -3.48
N GLN A 21 -3.76 -1.30 -3.73
CA GLN A 21 -3.30 -2.41 -2.91
C GLN A 21 -2.19 -1.90 -1.98
N GLU A 22 -2.40 -2.04 -0.68
CA GLU A 22 -1.38 -1.73 0.32
C GLU A 22 -0.23 -2.76 0.28
N ARG A 23 0.97 -2.33 0.63
CA ARG A 23 2.12 -3.22 0.68
C ARG A 23 2.06 -4.07 1.95
N PRO A 24 2.10 -5.41 1.85
CA PRO A 24 2.03 -6.26 3.03
C PRO A 24 3.29 -6.13 3.90
N ALA A 25 3.11 -6.17 5.22
CA ALA A 25 4.22 -6.13 6.17
C ALA A 25 5.04 -7.43 6.18
N LYS A 26 4.42 -8.57 5.89
CA LYS A 26 5.05 -9.90 5.84
C LYS A 26 4.45 -10.73 4.71
N GLY A 27 5.24 -11.62 4.11
CA GLY A 27 4.80 -12.54 3.04
C GLY A 27 5.20 -12.09 1.63
N LYS A 28 4.39 -12.40 0.62
CA LYS A 28 4.71 -12.10 -0.79
C LYS A 28 4.76 -10.59 -1.02
N GLY A 29 5.85 -10.09 -1.59
CA GLY A 29 6.03 -8.65 -1.85
C GLY A 29 6.40 -7.81 -0.62
N SER A 30 6.59 -8.43 0.55
CA SER A 30 7.01 -7.71 1.75
C SER A 30 8.51 -7.39 1.78
N TYR A 31 9.34 -8.12 1.02
CA TYR A 31 10.79 -7.92 1.00
C TYR A 31 11.17 -6.49 0.59
N ARG A 32 11.90 -5.78 1.47
CA ARG A 32 12.46 -4.44 1.23
C ARG A 32 13.97 -4.58 1.03
N ARG A 33 14.50 -3.95 -0.02
CA ARG A 33 15.94 -3.96 -0.31
C ARG A 33 16.74 -3.05 0.64
N GLU A 34 16.06 -2.14 1.32
CA GLU A 34 16.66 -1.31 2.35
C GLU A 34 16.93 -2.18 3.59
N ALA A 35 18.20 -2.28 3.98
CA ALA A 35 18.58 -2.86 5.25
C ALA A 35 17.95 -2.05 6.38
N PHE A 36 17.53 -2.73 7.46
CA PHE A 36 17.14 -2.12 8.73
C PHE A 36 18.03 -0.89 9.00
N GLN A 37 17.45 0.31 9.08
CA GLN A 37 18.23 1.47 9.48
C GLN A 37 18.80 1.17 10.86
N SER A 38 20.10 1.39 11.05
CA SER A 38 20.82 1.05 12.29
C SER A 38 20.21 1.62 13.58
N ARG A 39 19.30 2.60 13.45
CA ARG A 39 18.52 3.17 14.56
C ARG A 39 17.56 2.18 15.24
N ASP A 40 17.11 1.14 14.54
CA ASP A 40 16.19 0.14 15.09
C ASP A 40 16.91 -1.02 15.81
N ARG A 41 18.26 -1.06 15.77
CA ARG A 41 19.07 -2.12 16.37
C ARG A 41 19.06 -2.10 17.90
N GLU A 42 18.97 -0.91 18.50
CA GLU A 42 18.94 -0.72 19.95
C GLU A 42 17.66 -1.25 20.61
N ALA A 43 16.59 -1.51 19.84
CA ALA A 43 15.32 -2.01 20.37
C ALA A 43 15.33 -3.53 20.66
N PHE A 44 16.33 -4.28 20.18
CA PHE A 44 16.38 -5.75 20.35
C PHE A 44 17.12 -6.21 21.62
N TYR A 45 17.85 -5.33 22.33
CA TYR A 45 18.68 -5.73 23.48
C TYR A 45 17.95 -5.83 24.82
N PHE A 46 16.64 -5.54 24.90
CA PHE A 46 15.90 -5.51 26.18
C PHE A 46 15.09 -6.78 26.53
N LEU A 47 15.32 -7.92 25.87
CA LEU A 47 14.55 -9.16 26.10
C LEU A 47 15.35 -10.33 26.71
N ALA A 48 16.54 -10.09 27.25
CA ALA A 48 17.29 -11.10 28.00
C ALA A 48 17.57 -10.59 29.41
N ALA A 49 16.72 -11.01 30.36
CA ALA A 49 16.94 -10.94 31.80
C ALA A 49 17.04 -12.38 32.33
#